data_AF-W4RV70-F1
#
_entry.id   AF-W4RV70-F1
#
_cell.length_a   1.000
_cell.length_b   1.000
_cell.length_c   1.000
_cell.angle_alpha   90.00
_cell.angle_beta   90.00
_cell.angle_gamma   90.00
#
_symmetry.space_group_name_H-M   'P 1'
#
loop_
_entity.id
_entity.type
_entity.pdbx_description
1 polymer ?
#
loop_
_entity_poly.entity_id
_entity_poly.type
_entity_poly.pdbx_seq_one_letter_code
_entity_poly.pdbx_strand_id
1 'polypeptide(L)'
;MPEYVASTDSFILLLAVLFIVGVLTTRFSTRLGVPSLIFFIMVGMVMGSDVLGIIYFDNAAVAQMIGVIALIIILFEGGLQTNWKDVRPVIVPSLSLATIGVLLTSGLVAVAAKTILGLDW
;
A
#
# COMPACT_ATOMS: atom_id res chain seq x y z
N MET A 1 -9.09 -31.34 15.56
CA MET A 1 -7.67 -31.00 15.81
C MET A 1 -6.80 -31.01 14.55
N PRO A 2 -6.82 -32.03 13.65
CA PRO A 2 -6.00 -32.02 12.43
C PRO A 2 -6.43 -30.99 11.36
N GLU A 3 -7.72 -30.65 11.26
CA GLU A 3 -8.22 -29.69 10.26
C GLU A 3 -7.77 -28.23 10.49
N TYR A 4 -7.62 -27.80 11.75
CA TYR A 4 -7.08 -26.47 12.07
C TYR A 4 -5.59 -26.34 11.69
N VAL A 5 -4.83 -27.42 11.83
CA VAL A 5 -3.41 -27.47 11.45
C VAL A 5 -3.28 -27.36 9.93
N ALA A 6 -4.04 -28.16 9.17
CA ALA A 6 -4.05 -28.10 7.70
C ALA A 6 -4.47 -26.72 7.15
N SER A 7 -5.40 -26.04 7.83
CA SER A 7 -5.84 -24.70 7.46
C SER A 7 -4.77 -23.64 7.75
N THR A 8 -4.05 -23.78 8.87
CA THR A 8 -2.95 -22.88 9.24
C THR A 8 -1.77 -23.04 8.29
N ASP A 9 -1.41 -24.28 7.94
CA ASP A 9 -0.33 -24.58 6.99
C ASP A 9 -0.62 -23.95 5.63
N SER A 10 -1.86 -24.08 5.14
CA SER A 10 -2.30 -23.49 3.87
C SER A 10 -2.20 -21.96 3.88
N PHE A 11 -2.57 -21.32 4.99
CA PHE A 11 -2.48 -19.87 5.14
C PHE A 11 -1.02 -19.38 5.16
N ILE A 12 -0.15 -20.07 5.90
CA ILE A 12 1.28 -19.76 5.96
C ILE A 12 1.93 -19.96 4.58
N LEU A 13 1.57 -21.04 3.87
CA LEU A 13 2.05 -21.28 2.51
C LEU A 13 1.63 -20.17 1.55
N LEU A 14 0.36 -19.74 1.61
CA LEU A 14 -0.13 -18.63 0.80
C LEU A 14 0.67 -17.35 1.06
N LEU A 15 0.87 -17.00 2.34
CA LEU A 15 1.66 -15.83 2.73
C LEU A 15 3.11 -15.93 2.27
N ALA A 16 3.73 -17.11 2.40
CA ALA A 16 5.10 -17.33 1.95
C ALA A 16 5.23 -17.18 0.42
N VAL A 17 4.29 -17.74 -0.35
CA VAL A 17 4.25 -17.58 -1.80
C VAL A 17 4.06 -16.11 -2.19
N LEU A 18 3.11 -15.42 -1.57
CA LEU A 18 2.90 -13.98 -1.79
C LEU A 18 4.16 -13.16 -1.50
N PHE A 19 4.85 -13.47 -0.39
CA PHE A 19 6.09 -12.79 -0.02
C PHE A 19 7.22 -13.05 -1.03
N ILE A 20 7.41 -14.31 -1.46
CA ILE A 20 8.39 -14.68 -2.49
C ILE A 20 8.09 -13.95 -3.80
N VAL A 21 6.83 -13.96 -4.25
CA VAL A 21 6.39 -13.25 -5.45
C VAL A 21 6.67 -11.75 -5.32
N GLY A 22 6.42 -11.15 -4.14
CA GLY A 22 6.73 -9.75 -3.86
C GLY A 22 8.23 -9.43 -3.98
N VAL A 23 9.10 -10.27 -3.41
CA VAL A 23 10.56 -10.08 -3.51
C VAL A 23 11.05 -10.24 -4.96
N LEU A 24 10.57 -11.26 -5.67
CA LEU A 24 10.91 -11.51 -7.08
C LEU A 24 10.46 -10.34 -7.96
N THR A 25 9.24 -9.87 -7.75
CA THR A 25 8.66 -8.70 -8.41
C THR A 25 9.54 -7.46 -8.23
N THR A 26 10.03 -7.22 -7.02
CA THR A 26 10.91 -6.07 -6.73
C THR A 26 12.21 -6.15 -7.53
N ARG A 27 12.80 -7.34 -7.66
CA ARG A 27 14.01 -7.56 -8.49
C ARG A 27 13.74 -7.44 -10.00
N PHE A 28 12.54 -7.82 -10.44
CA PHE A 28 12.15 -7.74 -11.85
C PHE A 28 11.84 -6.30 -12.28
N SER A 29 11.14 -5.56 -11.42
CA SER A 29 10.82 -4.14 -11.58
C SER A 29 12.09 -3.30 -11.83
N THR A 30 13.16 -3.52 -11.07
CA THR A 30 14.43 -2.80 -11.26
C THR A 30 15.13 -3.12 -12.58
N ARG A 31 14.93 -4.33 -13.14
CA ARG A 31 15.46 -4.71 -14.46
C ARG A 31 14.68 -4.09 -15.62
N LEU A 32 13.37 -3.96 -15.49
CA LEU A 32 12.51 -3.37 -16.51
C LEU A 32 12.40 -1.84 -16.42
N GLY A 33 12.87 -1.22 -15.33
CA GLY A 33 12.78 0.23 -15.11
C GLY A 33 11.38 0.73 -14.74
N VAL A 34 10.46 -0.17 -14.41
CA VAL A 34 9.06 0.14 -14.07
C VAL A 34 8.88 0.12 -12.54
N PRO A 35 8.11 1.02 -11.91
CA PRO A 35 7.85 1.00 -10.47
C PRO A 35 7.33 -0.35 -9.94
N SER A 36 7.89 -0.82 -8.83
CA SER A 36 7.53 -2.11 -8.20
C SER A 36 6.06 -2.18 -7.77
N LEU A 37 5.50 -1.02 -7.40
CA LEU A 37 4.10 -0.88 -7.00
C LEU A 37 3.12 -1.43 -8.05
N ILE A 38 3.40 -1.21 -9.34
CA ILE A 38 2.51 -1.64 -10.44
C ILE A 38 2.37 -3.16 -10.44
N PHE A 39 3.48 -3.86 -10.21
CA PHE A 39 3.46 -5.31 -10.14
C PHE A 39 2.81 -5.84 -8.85
N PHE A 40 2.99 -5.17 -7.71
CA PHE A 40 2.26 -5.54 -6.48
C PHE A 40 0.75 -5.45 -6.66
N ILE A 41 0.29 -4.39 -7.33
CA ILE A 41 -1.13 -4.24 -7.69
C ILE A 41 -1.58 -5.38 -8.62
N MET A 42 -0.81 -5.69 -9.66
CA MET A 42 -1.15 -6.80 -10.57
C MET A 42 -1.22 -8.15 -9.85
N VAL A 43 -0.25 -8.48 -9.01
CA VAL A 43 -0.25 -9.74 -8.24
C VAL A 43 -1.46 -9.81 -7.33
N GLY A 44 -1.79 -8.71 -6.64
CA GLY A 44 -2.97 -8.62 -5.79
C GLY A 44 -4.28 -8.81 -6.56
N MET A 45 -4.43 -8.13 -7.70
CA MET A 45 -5.60 -8.28 -8.58
C MET A 45 -5.73 -9.71 -9.12
N VAL A 46 -4.63 -10.33 -9.54
CA VAL A 46 -4.61 -11.70 -10.08
C VAL A 46 -4.98 -12.72 -8.99
N MET A 47 -4.51 -12.55 -7.76
CA MET A 47 -4.87 -13.44 -6.65
C MET A 47 -6.30 -13.24 -6.13
N GLY A 48 -6.91 -12.08 -6.39
CA GLY A 48 -8.26 -11.73 -5.93
C GLY A 48 -9.37 -12.57 -6.56
N SER A 49 -10.58 -12.38 -6.04
CA SER A 49 -11.81 -13.04 -6.47
C SER A 49 -12.11 -12.88 -7.96
N ASP A 50 -11.76 -11.72 -8.52
CA ASP A 50 -12.19 -11.29 -9.85
C ASP A 50 -11.36 -11.92 -10.98
N VAL A 51 -10.22 -12.53 -10.67
CA VAL A 51 -9.31 -13.13 -11.66
C VAL A 51 -9.12 -14.63 -11.43
N LEU A 52 -8.42 -15.04 -10.36
CA LEU A 52 -8.17 -16.46 -10.08
C LEU A 52 -9.05 -17.05 -8.97
N GLY A 53 -9.74 -16.22 -8.19
CA GLY A 53 -10.62 -16.72 -7.13
C GLY A 53 -9.89 -17.32 -5.93
N ILE A 54 -8.58 -17.13 -5.82
CA ILE A 54 -7.75 -17.76 -4.77
C ILE A 54 -8.04 -17.12 -3.40
N ILE A 55 -8.18 -15.80 -3.37
CA ILE A 55 -8.47 -15.03 -2.16
C ILE A 55 -9.81 -14.35 -2.33
N TYR A 56 -10.83 -14.86 -1.63
CA TYR A 56 -12.11 -14.17 -1.50
C TYR A 56 -11.98 -13.11 -0.40
N PHE A 57 -12.18 -11.85 -0.76
CA PHE A 57 -12.02 -10.72 0.14
C PHE A 57 -13.33 -9.92 0.25
N ASP A 58 -14.01 -10.03 1.39
CA ASP A 58 -15.26 -9.31 1.69
C ASP A 58 -15.18 -8.49 2.99
N ASN A 59 -14.03 -8.49 3.67
CA ASN A 59 -13.89 -7.96 5.01
C ASN A 59 -13.05 -6.68 5.06
N ALA A 60 -13.74 -5.54 4.96
CA ALA A 60 -13.11 -4.22 5.04
C ALA A 60 -12.32 -3.98 6.34
N ALA A 61 -12.76 -4.56 7.47
CA ALA A 61 -12.07 -4.40 8.75
C ALA A 61 -10.70 -5.09 8.75
N VAL A 62 -10.58 -6.25 8.11
CA VAL A 62 -9.29 -6.95 7.95
C VAL A 62 -8.36 -6.16 7.03
N ALA A 63 -8.83 -5.63 5.89
CA ALA A 63 -7.99 -4.76 5.05
C ALA A 63 -7.54 -3.51 5.80
N GLN A 64 -8.44 -2.86 6.55
CA GLN A 64 -8.09 -1.69 7.33
C GLN A 64 -7.03 -2.03 8.38
N MET A 65 -7.19 -3.14 9.11
CA MET A 65 -6.22 -3.57 10.12
C MET A 65 -4.84 -3.81 9.50
N ILE A 66 -4.77 -4.58 8.41
CA ILE A 66 -3.51 -4.86 7.70
C ILE A 66 -2.91 -3.55 7.16
N GLY A 67 -3.73 -2.70 6.54
CA GLY A 67 -3.31 -1.41 5.99
C GLY A 67 -2.79 -0.45 7.05
N VAL A 68 -3.43 -0.38 8.22
CA VAL A 68 -2.96 0.43 9.36
C VAL A 68 -1.64 -0.10 9.91
N ILE A 69 -1.50 -1.41 10.10
CA ILE A 69 -0.24 -2.01 10.55
C ILE A 69 0.88 -1.72 9.55
N ALA A 70 0.62 -1.91 8.26
CA ALA A 70 1.56 -1.61 7.19
C ALA A 70 1.94 -0.12 7.16
N LEU A 71 0.96 0.78 7.26
CA LEU A 71 1.18 2.23 7.27
C LEU A 71 2.04 2.65 8.47
N ILE A 72 1.76 2.12 9.66
CA ILE A 72 2.56 2.39 10.86
C ILE A 72 4.02 1.98 10.62
N ILE A 73 4.25 0.77 10.11
CA ILE A 73 5.61 0.27 9.82
C ILE A 73 6.31 1.15 8.78
N ILE A 74 5.63 1.48 7.68
CA ILE A 74 6.19 2.29 6.58
C ILE A 74 6.55 3.70 7.07
N LEU A 75 5.64 4.36 7.80
CA LEU A 75 5.88 5.71 8.32
C LEU A 75 6.96 5.72 9.39
N PHE A 76 6.98 4.71 10.25
CA PHE A 76 7.99 4.58 11.30
C PHE A 76 9.38 4.36 10.70
N GLU A 77 9.53 3.43 9.77
CA GLU A 77 10.79 3.16 9.09
C GLU A 77 11.29 4.39 8.30
N GLY A 78 10.40 5.03 7.52
CA GLY A 78 10.76 6.26 6.80
C GLY A 78 11.15 7.41 7.72
N GLY A 79 10.48 7.54 8.88
CA GLY A 79 10.82 8.52 9.91
C GLY A 79 12.18 8.26 10.55
N LEU A 80 12.50 7.00 10.88
CA LEU A 80 13.79 6.61 11.46
C LEU A 80 14.97 6.80 10.50
N GLN A 81 14.77 6.56 9.20
CA GLN A 81 15.80 6.75 8.18
C GLN A 81 16.07 8.24 7.86
N THR A 82 15.22 9.16 8.33
CA THR A 82 15.35 10.59 8.06
C THR A 82 16.49 11.22 8.87
N ASN A 83 17.51 11.73 8.18
CA ASN A 83 18.64 12.39 8.84
C ASN A 83 18.32 13.85 9.18
N TRP A 84 18.46 14.22 10.45
CA TRP A 84 18.18 15.59 10.91
C TRP A 84 19.05 16.66 10.23
N LYS A 85 20.29 16.31 9.84
CA LYS A 85 21.21 17.23 9.16
C LYS A 85 20.71 17.62 7.77
N ASP A 86 20.02 16.71 7.09
CA ASP A 86 19.51 16.92 5.73
C ASP A 86 18.17 17.64 5.74
N VAL A 87 17.33 17.39 6.75
CA VAL A 87 16.00 18.02 6.87
C VAL A 87 16.05 19.43 7.43
N ARG A 88 16.93 19.70 8.40
CA ARG A 88 17.00 21.01 9.09
C ARG A 88 17.07 22.22 8.13
N PRO A 89 17.87 22.21 7.05
CA PRO A 89 17.94 23.34 6.10
C PRO A 89 16.65 23.58 5.32
N VAL A 90 15.81 22.56 5.13
CA VAL A 90 14.61 22.59 4.28
C VAL A 90 13.31 22.43 5.07
N ILE A 91 13.35 22.58 6.40
CA ILE A 91 12.19 22.30 7.25
C ILE A 91 10.98 23.20 6.93
N VAL A 92 11.22 24.47 6.61
CA VAL A 92 10.17 25.44 6.28
C VAL A 92 9.43 25.07 4.97
N PRO A 93 10.12 24.89 3.82
CA PRO A 93 9.43 24.47 2.59
C PRO A 93 8.78 23.08 2.74
N SER A 94 9.41 22.15 3.45
CA SER A 94 8.83 20.82 3.71
C SER A 94 7.52 20.91 4.52
N LEU A 95 7.47 21.73 5.56
CA LEU A 95 6.25 21.91 6.36
C LEU A 95 5.13 22.55 5.55
N SER A 96 5.47 23.54 4.72
CA SER A 96 4.52 24.21 3.82
C SER A 96 3.92 23.22 2.80
N LEU A 97 4.76 22.40 2.17
CA LEU A 97 4.30 21.37 1.22
C LEU A 97 3.41 20.33 1.91
N ALA A 98 3.78 19.88 3.12
CA ALA A 98 3.03 18.89 3.88
C ALA A 98 1.67 19.41 4.42
N THR A 99 1.50 20.72 4.56
CA THR A 99 0.27 21.33 5.10
C THR A 99 -0.53 22.02 4.00
N ILE A 100 -0.04 23.18 3.54
CA ILE A 100 -0.69 24.00 2.53
C ILE A 100 -0.79 23.24 1.20
N GLY A 101 0.28 22.56 0.78
CA GLY A 101 0.29 21.78 -0.45
C GLY A 101 -0.77 20.67 -0.45
N VAL A 102 -0.89 19.93 0.66
CA VAL A 102 -1.88 18.86 0.82
C VAL A 102 -3.30 19.43 0.86
N LEU A 103 -3.54 20.52 1.58
CA LEU A 103 -4.86 21.17 1.61
C LEU A 103 -5.31 21.62 0.22
N LEU A 104 -4.41 22.25 -0.54
CA LEU A 104 -4.72 22.72 -1.90
C LEU A 104 -4.98 21.56 -2.86
N THR A 105 -4.12 20.54 -2.87
CA THR A 105 -4.24 19.40 -3.79
C THR A 105 -5.46 18.54 -3.45
N SER A 106 -5.69 18.23 -2.18
CA SER A 106 -6.87 17.46 -1.77
C SER A 106 -8.18 18.23 -2.02
N GLY A 107 -8.20 19.54 -1.75
CA GLY A 107 -9.35 20.39 -2.07
C GLY A 107 -9.65 20.45 -3.57
N LEU A 108 -8.62 20.60 -4.41
CA LEU A 108 -8.80 20.63 -5.86
C LEU A 108 -9.32 19.29 -6.41
N VAL A 109 -8.78 18.17 -5.91
CA VAL A 109 -9.28 16.83 -6.25
C VAL A 109 -10.72 16.64 -5.77
N ALA A 110 -11.08 17.12 -4.58
CA ALA A 110 -12.45 17.04 -4.07
C ALA A 110 -13.44 17.82 -4.96
N VAL A 111 -13.09 19.05 -5.39
CA VAL A 111 -13.92 19.82 -6.33
C VAL A 111 -14.06 19.10 -7.68
N ALA A 112 -12.97 18.56 -8.20
CA ALA A 112 -13.00 17.78 -9.45
C ALA A 112 -13.88 16.53 -9.31
N ALA A 113 -13.75 15.79 -8.21
CA ALA A 113 -14.53 14.60 -7.94
C ALA A 113 -16.04 14.93 -7.84
N LYS A 114 -16.40 16.01 -7.15
CA LYS A 114 -17.79 16.48 -7.09
C LYS A 114 -18.34 16.90 -8.45
N THR A 115 -17.58 17.67 -9.23
CA THR A 115 -18.06 18.22 -10.50
C THR A 115 -18.12 17.19 -11.63
N ILE A 116 -17.15 16.26 -11.68
CA ILE A 116 -17.04 15.25 -12.74
C ILE A 116 -17.84 13.99 -12.38
N LEU A 117 -17.76 13.52 -11.13
CA LEU A 117 -18.37 12.25 -10.69
C LEU A 117 -19.70 12.45 -9.96
N GLY A 118 -20.08 13.69 -9.62
CA GLY A 118 -21.35 13.98 -8.94
C GLY A 118 -21.37 13.59 -7.46
N LEU A 119 -20.20 13.46 -6.82
CA LEU A 119 -20.11 13.13 -5.39
C LEU A 119 -20.57 14.31 -4.52
N ASP A 120 -21.13 13.99 -3.35
CA ASP A 120 -21.41 14.98 -2.31
C ASP A 120 -20.10 15.44 -1.61
N TRP A 121 -20.18 16.53 -0.85
CA TRP A 121 -19.04 17.13 -0.16
C TRP A 121 -18.53 16.32 1.04
#